data_AF-F3PBT1-F1
#
_entry.id   AF-F3PBT1-F1
#
_cell.length_a   1.000
_cell.length_b   1.000
_cell.length_c   1.000
_cell.angle_alpha   90.00
_cell.angle_beta   90.00
_cell.angle_gamma   90.00
#
_symmetry.space_group_name_H-M   'P 1'
#
loop_
_entity.id
_entity.type
_entity.pdbx_description
1 polymer ?
#
loop_
_entity_poly.entity_id
_entity_poly.type
_entity_poly.pdbx_seq_one_letter_code
_entity_poly.pdbx_strand_id
1 'polypeptide(L)'
;MSEISLSHELARSFEDHVDLGSWAGFTRTLPRFLEQECMPAPRPAVQQGELPESGTEAANASSGATLLLTTPAPVVKVEELTHKRRWSRLLSRLALTTPPVASPDLPGIVLVGRSDGIEVSLPELDARGRVLLGPTECRILETIGWQETGHVFTRLLPAGEETAELVTRVLIEVLEVAHPADLDYLLHSHSDVS
;
A
#
# COMPACT_ATOMS: atom_id res chain seq x y z
N MET A 1 20.27 -17.66 0.08
CA MET A 1 20.41 -16.25 -0.35
C MET A 1 19.68 -15.40 0.67
N SER A 2 20.28 -14.32 1.16
CA SER A 2 19.72 -13.53 2.26
C SER A 2 18.58 -12.65 1.76
N GLU A 3 17.51 -12.49 2.55
CA GLU A 3 16.33 -11.66 2.22
C GLU A 3 16.70 -10.22 1.82
N ILE A 4 17.77 -9.68 2.42
CA ILE A 4 18.30 -8.35 2.12
C ILE A 4 18.77 -8.23 0.65
N SER A 5 19.28 -9.31 0.06
CA SER A 5 19.69 -9.31 -1.35
C SER A 5 18.49 -9.27 -2.29
N LEU A 6 17.39 -9.97 -1.94
CA LEU A 6 16.17 -10.01 -2.75
C LEU A 6 15.43 -8.67 -2.71
N SER A 7 15.29 -8.05 -1.53
CA SER A 7 14.72 -6.71 -1.40
C SER A 7 15.50 -5.66 -2.20
N HIS A 8 16.83 -5.76 -2.25
CA HIS A 8 17.67 -4.84 -3.03
C HIS A 8 17.54 -5.05 -4.54
N GLU A 9 17.37 -6.28 -5.00
CA GLU A 9 17.11 -6.59 -6.41
C GLU A 9 15.73 -6.10 -6.85
N LEU A 10 14.70 -6.30 -6.01
CA LEU A 10 13.36 -5.75 -6.24
C LEU A 10 13.36 -4.22 -6.30
N ALA A 11 14.10 -3.55 -5.41
CA ALA A 11 14.24 -2.10 -5.42
C ALA A 11 14.83 -1.59 -6.75
N ARG A 12 15.89 -2.24 -7.27
CA ARG A 12 16.42 -1.89 -8.60
C ARG A 12 15.42 -2.17 -9.72
N SER A 13 14.71 -3.31 -9.66
CA SER A 13 13.68 -3.63 -10.64
C SER A 13 12.60 -2.56 -10.69
N PHE A 14 12.22 -2.01 -9.53
CA PHE A 14 11.27 -0.90 -9.45
C PHE A 14 11.81 0.37 -10.14
N GLU A 15 13.03 0.79 -9.85
CA GLU A 15 13.65 1.97 -10.48
C GLU A 15 13.79 1.83 -12.00
N ASP A 16 14.10 0.63 -12.49
CA ASP A 16 14.31 0.36 -13.91
C ASP A 16 13.00 0.31 -14.70
N HIS A 17 11.90 -0.12 -14.06
CA HIS A 17 10.64 -0.41 -14.74
C HIS A 17 9.51 0.59 -14.45
N VAL A 18 9.58 1.35 -13.36
CA VAL A 18 8.55 2.32 -12.97
C VAL A 18 9.03 3.75 -13.22
N ASP A 19 8.33 4.47 -14.10
CA ASP A 19 8.66 5.84 -14.46
C ASP A 19 8.19 6.84 -13.39
N LEU A 20 9.11 7.25 -12.52
CA LEU A 20 8.88 8.29 -11.51
C LEU A 20 9.05 9.72 -12.06
N GLY A 21 9.31 9.88 -13.36
CA GLY A 21 9.52 11.17 -14.02
C GLY A 21 8.23 11.93 -14.35
N SER A 22 7.07 11.26 -14.30
CA SER A 22 5.76 11.92 -14.45
C SER A 22 4.62 11.03 -13.95
N TRP A 23 3.48 11.62 -13.55
CA TRP A 23 2.29 10.84 -13.18
C TRP A 23 1.75 9.96 -14.31
N ALA A 24 1.82 10.43 -15.56
CA ALA A 24 1.38 9.65 -16.72
C ALA A 24 2.30 8.44 -16.96
N GLY A 25 3.61 8.64 -16.84
CA GLY A 25 4.61 7.57 -16.90
C GLY A 25 4.42 6.55 -15.78
N PHE A 26 4.30 7.03 -14.55
CA PHE A 26 4.07 6.22 -13.35
C PHE A 26 2.82 5.34 -13.51
N THR A 27 1.68 5.95 -13.84
CA THR A 27 0.40 5.22 -14.01
C THR A 27 0.49 4.18 -15.11
N ARG A 28 1.24 4.46 -16.18
CA ARG A 28 1.40 3.55 -17.32
C ARG A 28 2.33 2.37 -17.01
N THR A 29 3.34 2.58 -16.19
CA THR A 29 4.43 1.61 -15.99
C THR A 29 4.24 0.75 -14.73
N LEU A 30 3.60 1.30 -13.71
CA LEU A 30 3.29 0.58 -12.46
C LEU A 30 2.54 -0.76 -12.67
N PRO A 31 1.51 -0.88 -13.55
CA PRO A 31 0.79 -2.14 -13.75
C PRO A 31 1.70 -3.33 -14.04
N ARG A 32 2.64 -3.13 -14.97
CA ARG A 32 3.57 -4.15 -15.41
C ARG A 32 4.47 -4.60 -14.27
N PHE A 33 4.95 -3.66 -13.45
CA PHE A 33 5.75 -3.97 -12.28
C PHE A 33 4.95 -4.79 -11.25
N LEU A 34 3.71 -4.40 -10.95
CA LEU A 34 2.87 -5.12 -9.99
C LEU A 34 2.58 -6.56 -10.45
N GLU A 35 2.29 -6.75 -11.73
CA GLU A 35 2.06 -8.08 -12.31
C GLU A 35 3.30 -8.98 -12.28
N GLN A 36 4.50 -8.40 -12.47
CA GLN A 36 5.74 -9.17 -12.58
C GLN A 36 6.34 -9.51 -11.22
N GLU A 37 6.33 -8.56 -10.29
CA GLU A 37 7.09 -8.65 -9.05
C GLU A 37 6.20 -8.83 -7.82
N CYS A 38 5.00 -8.24 -7.82
CA CYS A 38 4.13 -8.28 -6.65
C CYS A 38 3.19 -9.50 -6.66
N MET A 39 2.68 -9.90 -7.82
CA MET A 39 1.76 -11.03 -7.91
C MET A 39 2.46 -12.36 -7.61
N PRO A 40 1.85 -13.22 -6.77
CA PRO A 40 2.36 -14.56 -6.57
C PRO A 40 2.23 -15.39 -7.86
N ALA A 41 3.20 -16.26 -8.12
CA ALA A 41 3.15 -17.15 -9.27
C ALA A 41 1.91 -18.07 -9.18
N PRO A 42 1.20 -18.31 -10.30
CA PRO A 42 0.10 -19.28 -10.31
C PRO A 42 0.61 -20.63 -9.84
N ARG A 43 0.05 -21.18 -8.74
CA ARG A 43 0.36 -22.55 -8.35
C ARG A 43 -0.07 -23.49 -9.49
N PRO A 44 0.82 -24.34 -10.02
CA PRO A 44 0.40 -25.32 -11.01
C PRO A 44 -0.73 -26.15 -10.40
N ALA A 45 -1.84 -26.26 -11.13
CA ALA A 45 -2.93 -27.15 -10.74
C ALA A 45 -2.32 -28.55 -10.62
N VAL A 46 -2.23 -29.06 -9.39
CA VAL A 46 -1.84 -30.45 -9.16
C VAL A 46 -2.91 -31.29 -9.83
N GLN A 47 -2.63 -31.78 -11.04
CA GLN A 47 -3.43 -32.82 -11.64
C GLN A 47 -3.31 -34.02 -10.70
N GLN A 48 -4.41 -34.33 -9.99
CA GLN A 48 -4.53 -35.54 -9.19
C GLN A 48 -4.33 -36.73 -10.13
N GLY A 49 -3.10 -37.23 -10.26
CA GLY A 49 -2.84 -38.40 -11.09
C GLY A 49 -1.39 -38.76 -11.39
N GLU A 50 -0.46 -37.81 -11.47
CA GLU A 50 0.90 -38.12 -11.92
C GLU A 50 1.95 -37.89 -10.83
N LEU A 51 2.67 -38.96 -10.50
CA LEU A 51 3.86 -38.94 -9.65
C LEU A 51 4.90 -38.00 -10.28
N PRO A 52 5.47 -37.06 -9.52
CA PRO A 52 6.49 -36.16 -10.06
C PRO A 52 7.79 -36.95 -10.27
N GLU A 53 8.06 -37.34 -11.51
CA GLU A 53 9.42 -37.69 -11.90
C GLU A 53 10.25 -36.40 -11.92
N SER A 54 11.15 -36.29 -10.93
CA SER A 54 12.25 -35.32 -10.89
C SER A 54 11.85 -33.84 -10.75
N GLY A 55 11.18 -33.50 -9.64
CA GLY A 55 10.79 -32.13 -9.31
C GLY A 55 11.97 -31.23 -8.89
N THR A 56 12.57 -30.53 -9.86
CA THR A 56 13.52 -29.42 -9.61
C THR A 56 12.96 -28.06 -10.04
N GLU A 57 11.67 -27.98 -10.41
CA GLU A 57 11.00 -26.72 -10.84
C GLU A 57 9.95 -26.20 -9.87
N ALA A 58 9.64 -26.92 -8.78
CA ALA A 58 8.67 -26.46 -7.78
C ALA A 58 9.25 -25.47 -6.73
N ALA A 59 10.55 -25.18 -6.79
CA ALA A 59 11.25 -24.46 -5.71
C ALA A 59 11.33 -22.93 -5.88
N ASN A 60 10.89 -22.39 -7.02
CA ASN A 60 11.01 -20.95 -7.33
C ASN A 60 9.68 -20.32 -7.77
N ALA A 61 8.55 -20.78 -7.24
CA ALA A 61 7.32 -19.99 -7.37
C ALA A 61 7.53 -18.67 -6.61
N SER A 62 7.54 -17.54 -7.31
CA SER A 62 7.61 -16.23 -6.67
C SER A 62 6.42 -16.12 -5.71
N SER A 63 6.68 -15.94 -4.40
CA SER A 63 5.62 -15.80 -3.40
C SER A 63 4.98 -14.41 -3.40
N GLY A 64 5.39 -13.55 -4.35
CA GLY A 64 4.92 -12.18 -4.49
C GLY A 64 5.76 -11.19 -3.67
N ALA A 65 5.34 -9.93 -3.71
CA ALA A 65 6.01 -8.84 -3.00
C ALA A 65 4.99 -7.83 -2.46
N THR A 66 5.44 -7.08 -1.45
CA THR A 66 4.78 -5.88 -0.95
C THR A 66 5.57 -4.66 -1.36
N LEU A 67 4.87 -3.68 -1.94
CA LEU A 67 5.38 -2.35 -2.24
C LEU A 67 4.72 -1.34 -1.29
N LEU A 68 5.52 -0.58 -0.55
CA LEU A 68 5.08 0.59 0.21
C LEU A 68 5.55 1.84 -0.52
N LEU A 69 4.65 2.78 -0.79
CA LEU A 69 4.94 4.11 -1.30
C LEU A 69 4.61 5.14 -0.21
N THR A 70 5.61 5.88 0.25
CA THR A 70 5.50 6.83 1.37
C THR A 70 5.59 8.26 0.86
N THR A 71 4.75 9.15 1.40
CA THR A 71 4.77 10.56 1.00
C THR A 71 6.00 11.31 1.53
N PRO A 72 6.39 12.43 0.89
CA PRO A 72 7.49 13.26 1.38
C PRO A 72 7.12 14.10 2.62
N ALA A 73 5.83 14.28 2.90
CA ALA A 73 5.34 15.15 3.96
C ALA A 73 4.06 14.59 4.63
N PRO A 74 3.80 14.96 5.90
CA PRO A 74 2.53 14.65 6.55
C PRO A 74 1.37 15.35 5.84
N VAL A 75 0.25 14.63 5.71
CA VAL A 75 -0.98 15.15 5.07
C VAL A 75 -1.92 15.77 6.10
N VAL A 76 -1.85 15.31 7.35
CA VAL A 76 -2.74 15.75 8.42
C VAL A 76 -2.50 17.22 8.77
N LYS A 77 -3.53 18.03 8.54
CA LYS A 77 -3.58 19.43 8.97
C LYS A 77 -3.96 19.49 10.45
N VAL A 78 -3.08 20.06 11.28
CA VAL A 78 -3.27 20.14 12.75
C VAL A 78 -4.59 20.84 13.10
N GLU A 79 -5.00 21.80 12.27
CA GLU A 79 -6.23 22.57 12.39
C GLU A 79 -7.47 21.68 12.34
N GLU A 80 -7.48 20.66 11.47
CA GLU A 80 -8.61 19.73 11.32
C GLU A 80 -8.82 18.89 12.58
N LEU A 81 -7.71 18.43 13.17
CA LEU A 81 -7.73 17.72 14.45
C LEU A 81 -8.29 18.61 15.56
N THR A 82 -8.04 19.93 15.51
CA THR A 82 -8.59 20.88 16.49
C THR A 82 -10.06 21.23 16.28
N HIS A 83 -10.58 21.18 15.05
CA HIS A 83 -11.98 21.50 14.78
C HIS A 83 -12.92 20.41 15.35
N LYS A 84 -12.49 19.14 15.30
CA LYS A 84 -13.17 18.03 16.01
C LYS A 84 -13.13 18.25 17.54
N ARG A 85 -12.11 18.94 18.10
CA ARG A 85 -11.99 19.24 19.54
C ARG A 85 -13.11 20.09 20.13
N ARG A 86 -13.87 20.89 19.37
CA ARG A 86 -14.95 21.69 19.99
C ARG A 86 -16.13 20.82 20.41
N TRP A 87 -16.49 19.85 19.57
CA TRP A 87 -17.57 18.90 19.84
C TRP A 87 -17.07 17.66 20.59
N SER A 88 -15.86 17.18 20.27
CA SER A 88 -15.27 16.08 21.02
C SER A 88 -14.88 16.48 22.43
N ARG A 89 -14.48 17.73 22.77
CA ARG A 89 -14.28 18.12 24.19
C ARG A 89 -15.55 18.02 25.04
N LEU A 90 -16.72 18.23 24.45
CA LEU A 90 -18.00 18.03 25.12
C LEU A 90 -18.28 16.54 25.35
N LEU A 91 -17.92 15.67 24.39
CA LEU A 91 -18.08 14.21 24.50
C LEU A 91 -16.94 13.51 25.27
N SER A 92 -15.72 14.04 25.27
CA SER A 92 -14.54 13.54 25.99
C SER A 92 -14.61 13.88 27.49
N ARG A 93 -15.51 14.80 27.87
CA ARG A 93 -15.90 14.97 29.27
C ARG A 93 -16.77 13.81 29.77
N LEU A 94 -17.39 13.06 28.85
CA LEU A 94 -18.23 11.90 29.15
C LEU A 94 -17.49 10.57 28.87
N ALA A 95 -16.58 10.54 27.91
CA ALA A 95 -15.71 9.40 27.61
C ALA A 95 -14.24 9.77 27.87
N LEU A 96 -13.52 8.98 28.67
CA LEU A 96 -12.10 9.14 29.03
C LEU A 96 -11.13 8.95 27.83
N THR A 97 -11.42 9.54 26.67
CA THR A 97 -10.64 9.38 25.44
C THR A 97 -9.62 10.49 25.30
N THR A 98 -8.36 10.11 25.13
CA THR A 98 -7.25 11.03 24.82
C THR A 98 -7.52 11.72 23.47
N PRO A 99 -7.27 13.03 23.34
CA PRO A 99 -7.48 13.73 22.08
C PRO A 99 -6.58 13.16 20.96
N PRO A 100 -7.06 13.11 19.71
CA PRO A 100 -6.24 12.65 18.59
C PRO A 100 -5.03 13.57 18.39
N VAL A 101 -3.88 12.94 18.15
CA VAL A 101 -2.58 13.58 17.95
C VAL A 101 -2.09 13.23 16.54
N ALA A 102 -1.59 14.21 15.79
CA ALA A 102 -0.99 13.96 14.49
C ALA A 102 0.28 13.09 14.63
N SER A 103 0.44 12.13 13.74
CA SER A 103 1.66 11.34 13.66
C SER A 103 2.80 12.18 13.08
N PRO A 104 4.04 12.05 13.60
CA PRO A 104 5.24 12.50 12.91
C PRO A 104 5.66 11.55 11.78
N ASP A 105 5.10 10.35 11.72
CA ASP A 105 5.38 9.37 10.68
C ASP A 105 4.63 9.78 9.40
N LEU A 106 5.21 9.46 8.24
CA LEU A 106 4.67 9.85 6.95
C LEU A 106 3.63 8.84 6.49
N PRO A 107 2.46 9.27 5.98
CA PRO A 107 1.48 8.36 5.45
C PRO A 107 2.01 7.66 4.19
N GLY A 108 1.58 6.43 3.98
CA GLY A 108 1.97 5.65 2.82
C GLY A 108 0.91 4.65 2.42
N ILE A 109 0.92 4.31 1.13
CA ILE A 109 0.04 3.33 0.52
C ILE A 109 0.80 2.02 0.35
N VAL A 110 0.19 0.93 0.80
CA VAL A 110 0.75 -0.41 0.76
C VAL A 110 0.03 -1.21 -0.32
N LEU A 111 0.79 -1.80 -1.23
CA LEU A 111 0.30 -2.69 -2.28
C LEU A 111 0.82 -4.09 -2.00
N VAL A 112 -0.09 -5.05 -1.86
CA VAL A 112 0.24 -6.44 -1.56
C VAL A 112 -0.34 -7.32 -2.66
N GLY A 113 0.51 -8.08 -3.35
CA GLY A 113 0.02 -9.09 -4.29
C GLY A 113 -0.67 -10.24 -3.57
N ARG A 114 -1.87 -10.57 -4.05
CA ARG A 114 -2.70 -11.70 -3.62
C ARG A 114 -2.99 -12.59 -4.83
N SER A 115 -3.48 -13.80 -4.58
CA SER A 115 -3.86 -14.72 -5.65
C SER A 115 -5.00 -14.20 -6.55
N ASP A 116 -5.81 -13.28 -6.04
CA ASP A 116 -7.01 -12.73 -6.66
C ASP A 116 -6.88 -11.24 -7.04
N GLY A 117 -5.69 -10.64 -6.88
CA GLY A 117 -5.43 -9.25 -7.27
C GLY A 117 -4.37 -8.56 -6.41
N ILE A 118 -4.38 -7.24 -6.42
CA ILE A 118 -3.58 -6.39 -5.55
C ILE A 118 -4.48 -5.83 -4.45
N GLU A 119 -4.13 -6.14 -3.21
CA GLU A 119 -4.73 -5.50 -2.04
C GLU A 119 -3.99 -4.19 -1.79
N VAL A 120 -4.73 -3.08 -1.90
CA VAL A 120 -4.22 -1.74 -1.64
C VAL A 120 -4.72 -1.28 -0.28
N SER A 121 -3.82 -0.88 0.59
CA SER A 121 -4.10 -0.51 1.98
C SER A 121 -3.52 0.85 2.33
N LEU A 122 -4.26 1.63 3.12
CA LEU A 122 -3.87 2.95 3.58
C LEU A 122 -4.21 3.10 5.08
N PRO A 123 -3.21 3.08 5.98
CA PRO A 123 -3.43 3.21 7.42
C PRO A 123 -3.92 4.61 7.81
N GLU A 124 -4.99 4.70 8.58
CA GLU A 124 -5.45 5.94 9.22
C GLU A 124 -4.54 6.33 10.39
N LEU A 125 -4.01 5.33 11.10
CA LEU A 125 -3.21 5.50 12.31
C LEU A 125 -1.83 4.87 12.16
N ASP A 126 -0.85 5.46 12.85
CA ASP A 126 0.47 4.85 13.01
C ASP A 126 0.43 3.71 14.04
N ALA A 127 1.57 3.03 14.21
CA ALA A 127 1.72 1.93 15.18
C ALA A 127 1.48 2.34 16.65
N ARG A 128 1.43 3.65 16.94
CA ARG A 128 1.16 4.23 18.27
C ARG A 128 -0.27 4.77 18.40
N GLY A 129 -1.12 4.60 17.39
CA GLY A 129 -2.49 5.11 17.36
C GLY A 129 -2.59 6.62 17.12
N ARG A 130 -1.55 7.27 16.59
CA ARG A 130 -1.56 8.68 16.17
C ARG A 130 -2.04 8.78 14.73
N VAL A 131 -2.65 9.91 14.38
CA VAL A 131 -3.36 10.11 13.12
C VAL A 131 -2.38 10.36 11.96
N LEU A 132 -2.42 9.50 10.94
CA LEU A 132 -1.73 9.62 9.65
C LEU A 132 -2.63 10.26 8.57
N LEU A 133 -3.94 10.02 8.64
CA LEU A 133 -4.93 10.56 7.71
C LEU A 133 -5.96 11.39 8.46
N GLY A 134 -6.19 12.62 8.02
CA GLY A 134 -7.19 13.49 8.64
C GLY A 134 -8.61 13.08 8.25
N PRO A 135 -9.62 13.70 8.89
CA PRO A 135 -11.03 13.43 8.58
C PRO A 135 -11.41 13.72 7.13
N THR A 136 -10.73 14.68 6.49
CA THR A 136 -10.96 15.04 5.10
C THR A 136 -10.54 13.90 4.18
N GLU A 137 -9.33 13.37 4.38
CA GLU A 137 -8.75 12.28 3.62
C GLU A 137 -9.58 11.01 3.76
N CYS A 138 -9.97 10.65 4.99
CA CYS A 138 -10.83 9.49 5.26
C CYS A 138 -12.17 9.60 4.50
N ARG A 139 -12.80 10.78 4.49
CA ARG A 139 -14.06 10.98 3.75
C ARG A 139 -13.89 10.85 2.24
N ILE A 140 -12.76 11.30 1.69
CA ILE A 140 -12.47 11.13 0.25
C ILE A 140 -12.41 9.63 -0.05
N LEU A 141 -11.66 8.85 0.74
CA LEU A 141 -11.53 7.39 0.59
C LEU A 141 -12.86 6.65 0.65
N GLU A 142 -13.71 6.96 1.63
CA GLU A 142 -15.08 6.43 1.72
C GLU A 142 -15.89 6.73 0.46
N THR A 143 -15.78 7.97 -0.06
CA THR A 143 -16.53 8.42 -1.25
C THR A 143 -16.09 7.67 -2.50
N ILE A 144 -14.80 7.34 -2.62
CA ILE A 144 -14.25 6.55 -3.74
C ILE A 144 -14.33 5.03 -3.50
N GLY A 145 -15.08 4.60 -2.47
CA GLY A 145 -15.50 3.22 -2.25
C GLY A 145 -14.51 2.34 -1.48
N TRP A 146 -13.59 2.92 -0.71
CA TRP A 146 -12.69 2.16 0.15
C TRP A 146 -13.42 1.67 1.40
N GLN A 147 -13.01 0.50 1.88
CA GLN A 147 -13.58 -0.12 3.09
C GLN A 147 -12.64 0.11 4.26
N GLU A 148 -13.16 0.67 5.36
CA GLU A 148 -12.40 0.81 6.59
C GLU A 148 -12.54 -0.46 7.45
N THR A 149 -11.42 -1.05 7.84
CA THR A 149 -11.37 -2.12 8.85
C THR A 149 -10.28 -1.81 9.86
N GLY A 150 -10.67 -1.55 11.10
CA GLY A 150 -9.72 -1.38 12.21
C GLY A 150 -8.65 -0.31 11.97
N HIS A 151 -9.05 0.88 11.48
CA HIS A 151 -8.17 2.01 11.16
C HIS A 151 -7.29 1.82 9.92
N VAL A 152 -7.65 0.92 9.02
CA VAL A 152 -7.00 0.77 7.73
C VAL A 152 -8.06 0.79 6.64
N PHE A 153 -7.88 1.68 5.66
CA PHE A 153 -8.68 1.68 4.45
C PHE A 153 -8.08 0.66 3.50
N THR A 154 -8.91 -0.26 3.01
CA THR A 154 -8.48 -1.33 2.11
C THR A 154 -9.36 -1.41 0.87
N ARG A 155 -8.77 -1.85 -0.23
CA ARG A 155 -9.48 -2.19 -1.47
C ARG A 155 -8.70 -3.27 -2.23
N LEU A 156 -9.40 -4.32 -2.65
CA LEU A 156 -8.85 -5.35 -3.53
C LEU A 156 -9.21 -5.03 -4.97
N LEU A 157 -8.22 -5.05 -5.86
CA LEU A 157 -8.36 -4.71 -7.28
C LEU A 157 -7.64 -5.73 -8.15
N PRO A 158 -8.03 -5.92 -9.41
CA PRO A 158 -7.24 -6.68 -10.37
C PRO A 158 -5.83 -6.08 -10.49
N ALA A 159 -4.81 -6.94 -10.60
CA ALA A 159 -3.49 -6.48 -11.04
C ALA A 159 -3.62 -5.90 -12.45
N GLY A 160 -3.11 -4.68 -12.66
CA GLY A 160 -3.22 -4.00 -13.94
C GLY A 160 -3.49 -2.50 -13.83
N GLU A 161 -4.03 -1.95 -14.93
CA GLU A 161 -4.24 -0.50 -15.11
C GLU A 161 -5.17 0.10 -14.06
N GLU A 162 -6.26 -0.59 -13.70
CA GLU A 162 -7.23 -0.08 -12.70
C GLU A 162 -6.57 0.17 -11.33
N THR A 163 -5.68 -0.73 -10.90
CA THR A 163 -4.92 -0.54 -9.66
C THR A 163 -4.02 0.68 -9.75
N ALA A 164 -3.28 0.84 -10.86
CA ALA A 164 -2.37 1.97 -11.02
C ALA A 164 -3.11 3.31 -11.10
N GLU A 165 -4.24 3.37 -11.80
CA GLU A 165 -5.08 4.58 -11.87
C GLU A 165 -5.59 4.97 -10.48
N LEU A 166 -6.08 4.01 -9.69
CA LEU A 166 -6.53 4.29 -8.34
C LEU A 166 -5.37 4.74 -7.44
N VAL A 167 -4.23 4.07 -7.51
CA VAL A 167 -3.05 4.39 -6.70
C VAL A 167 -2.55 5.79 -7.03
N THR A 168 -2.40 6.14 -8.31
CA THR A 168 -2.06 7.50 -8.76
C THR A 168 -3.06 8.51 -8.23
N ARG A 169 -4.36 8.22 -8.34
CA ARG A 169 -5.40 9.13 -7.87
C ARG A 169 -5.31 9.36 -6.36
N VAL A 170 -5.09 8.31 -5.56
CA VAL A 170 -4.93 8.43 -4.10
C VAL A 170 -3.67 9.23 -3.76
N LEU A 171 -2.54 8.97 -4.43
CA LEU A 171 -1.30 9.69 -4.20
C LEU A 171 -1.46 11.19 -4.45
N ILE A 172 -2.17 11.58 -5.50
CA ILE A 172 -2.41 12.99 -5.86
C ILE A 172 -3.50 13.62 -4.99
N GLU A 173 -4.68 13.00 -4.92
CA GLU A 173 -5.89 13.64 -4.36
C GLU A 173 -5.99 13.48 -2.85
N VAL A 174 -5.54 12.36 -2.30
CA VAL A 174 -5.67 12.05 -0.86
C VAL A 174 -4.37 12.36 -0.14
N LEU A 175 -3.24 11.96 -0.71
CA LEU A 175 -1.95 12.12 -0.09
C LEU A 175 -1.19 13.40 -0.52
N GLU A 176 -1.83 14.22 -1.36
CA GLU A 176 -1.34 15.53 -1.81
C GLU A 176 0.10 15.51 -2.39
N VAL A 177 0.50 14.39 -3.01
CA VAL A 177 1.85 14.26 -3.59
C VAL A 177 1.94 15.03 -4.90
N ALA A 178 2.90 15.96 -4.98
CA ALA A 178 3.07 16.82 -6.15
C ALA A 178 3.64 16.05 -7.35
N HIS A 179 4.66 15.22 -7.12
CA HIS A 179 5.36 14.51 -8.19
C HIS A 179 5.75 13.08 -7.73
N PRO A 180 5.68 12.05 -8.60
CA PRO A 180 6.00 10.68 -8.20
C PRO A 180 7.46 10.50 -7.75
N ALA A 181 8.40 11.28 -8.29
CA ALA A 181 9.78 11.32 -7.83
C ALA A 181 9.96 11.78 -6.37
N ASP A 182 8.94 12.39 -5.74
CA ASP A 182 9.00 12.80 -4.34
C ASP A 182 8.63 11.64 -3.38
N LEU A 183 8.20 10.50 -3.92
CA LEU A 183 7.85 9.32 -3.14
C LEU A 183 9.10 8.60 -2.67
N ASP A 184 9.09 8.19 -1.41
CA ASP A 184 9.98 7.13 -0.93
C ASP A 184 9.29 5.77 -1.13
N TYR A 185 10.06 4.72 -1.32
CA TYR A 185 9.51 3.39 -1.58
C TYR A 185 10.30 2.28 -0.89
N LEU A 186 9.57 1.26 -0.42
CA LEU A 186 10.14 0.06 0.19
C LEU A 186 9.52 -1.19 -0.40
N LEU A 187 10.37 -2.16 -0.71
CA LEU A 187 9.99 -3.43 -1.32
C LEU A 187 10.39 -4.61 -0.44
N HIS A 188 9.41 -5.47 -0.19
CA HIS A 188 9.60 -6.66 0.62
C HIS A 188 9.11 -7.90 -0.15
N SER A 189 10.01 -8.82 -0.45
CA SER A 189 9.63 -10.12 -1.01
C SER A 189 8.88 -10.92 0.05
N HIS A 190 7.82 -11.60 -0.35
CA HIS A 190 7.23 -12.64 0.50
C HIS A 190 8.16 -13.85 0.38
N SER A 191 9.16 -13.96 1.26
CA SER A 191 9.87 -15.23 1.40
C SER A 191 8.84 -16.25 1.87
N ASP A 192 8.79 -17.44 1.27
CA ASP A 192 8.01 -18.55 1.83
C ASP A 192 8.52 -18.80 3.26
N VAL A 193 7.85 -18.19 4.24
CA VAL A 193 7.96 -18.60 5.64
C VAL A 193 7.25 -19.94 5.68
N SER A 194 8.03 -21.00 5.46
CA SER A 194 7.65 -22.39 5.69
C SER A 194 7.32 -22.64 7.14
#